data_AF-A0A9N9JCD8-F1
#
_entry.id   AF-A0A9N9JCD8-F1
#
_cell.length_a   1.000
_cell.length_b   1.000
_cell.length_c   1.000
_cell.angle_alpha   90.00
_cell.angle_beta   90.00
_cell.angle_gamma   90.00
#
_symmetry.space_group_name_H-M   'P 1'
#
loop_
_entity.id
_entity.type
_entity.pdbx_description
1 polymer ?
#
loop_
_entity_poly.entity_id
_entity_poly.type
_entity_poly.pdbx_seq_one_letter_code
_entity_poly.pdbx_strand_id
1 'polypeptide(L)'
;MDVGVRVKSVRQYCVKTMQRLLSDKNILENCKLPHTNAEVLYAAAWITGEYCSYLENPLEAMEYLVQPGITKLSHNVQAVYIHSILKIYAYWANNLSYNWNDDAKQELARFTLTLKEKVGVFCSCSDLEVQERAYNIREIFSIIHENLTSAPQNNYLALGKPPQVISEIQSLFFSYELNPVAPKAQKK
;
A
#
# COMPACT_ATOMS: atom_id res chain seq x y z
N MET A 1 -7.22 14.92 6.28
CA MET A 1 -6.84 13.67 6.96
C MET A 1 -7.73 13.41 8.17
N ASP A 2 -7.78 14.34 9.13
CA ASP A 2 -8.49 14.17 10.42
C ASP A 2 -9.95 13.75 10.33
N VAL A 3 -10.71 14.31 9.38
CA VAL A 3 -12.14 13.97 9.24
C VAL A 3 -12.30 12.49 8.87
N GLY A 4 -11.51 11.97 7.92
CA GLY A 4 -11.54 10.55 7.55
C GLY A 4 -11.05 9.63 8.66
N VAL A 5 -10.10 10.10 9.47
CA VAL A 5 -9.61 9.34 10.62
C VAL A 5 -10.69 9.19 11.69
N ARG A 6 -11.27 10.32 12.08
CA ARG A 6 -12.19 10.40 13.21
C ARG A 6 -13.58 9.88 12.84
N VAL A 7 -14.09 10.21 11.65
CA VAL A 7 -15.48 9.96 11.24
C VAL A 7 -15.55 8.77 10.28
N LYS A 8 -15.99 7.61 10.78
CA LYS A 8 -16.02 6.37 9.98
C LYS A 8 -16.93 6.47 8.74
N SER A 9 -18.08 7.14 8.87
CA SER A 9 -19.09 7.23 7.80
C SER A 9 -18.62 7.92 6.53
N VAL A 10 -17.57 8.75 6.59
CA VAL A 10 -17.03 9.44 5.40
C VAL A 10 -15.85 8.73 4.76
N ARG A 11 -15.30 7.67 5.38
CA ARG A 11 -14.05 7.02 4.94
C ARG A 11 -14.12 6.53 3.50
N GLN A 12 -15.22 5.88 3.12
CA GLN A 12 -15.40 5.41 1.74
C GLN A 12 -15.34 6.56 0.73
N TYR A 13 -16.02 7.68 1.03
CA TYR A 13 -15.98 8.87 0.18
C TYR A 13 -14.57 9.48 0.13
N CYS A 14 -13.87 9.55 1.28
CA CYS A 14 -12.50 10.02 1.35
C CYS A 14 -11.57 9.17 0.48
N VAL A 15 -11.58 7.84 0.63
CA VAL A 15 -10.74 6.92 -0.15
C VAL A 15 -10.98 7.09 -1.64
N LYS A 16 -12.25 7.11 -2.07
CA LYS A 16 -12.60 7.32 -3.49
C LYS A 16 -12.09 8.65 -4.04
N THR A 17 -12.18 9.71 -3.24
CA THR A 17 -11.70 11.04 -3.63
C THR A 17 -10.17 11.10 -3.70
N MET A 18 -9.49 10.49 -2.73
CA MET A 18 -8.03 10.45 -2.67
C MET A 18 -7.44 9.58 -3.78
N GLN A 19 -8.06 8.45 -4.12
CA GLN A 19 -7.63 7.61 -5.23
C GLN A 19 -7.69 8.38 -6.57
N ARG A 20 -8.75 9.16 -6.81
CA ARG A 20 -8.83 10.04 -7.99
C ARG A 20 -7.68 11.05 -8.04
N LEU A 21 -7.32 11.61 -6.89
CA LEU A 21 -6.23 12.57 -6.81
C LEU A 21 -4.87 11.93 -7.11
N LEU A 22 -4.64 10.71 -6.62
CA LEU A 22 -3.43 9.91 -6.94
C LEU A 22 -3.34 9.55 -8.44
N SER A 23 -4.49 9.40 -9.10
CA SER A 23 -4.56 9.10 -10.54
C SER A 23 -4.32 10.31 -11.45
N ASP A 24 -4.37 11.54 -10.91
CA ASP A 24 -4.22 12.75 -11.71
C ASP A 24 -2.76 13.03 -12.09
N LYS A 25 -2.42 12.67 -13.33
CA LYS A 25 -1.08 12.85 -13.90
C LYS A 25 -0.66 14.32 -13.96
N ASN A 26 -1.60 15.26 -14.08
CA ASN A 26 -1.26 16.69 -14.17
C ASN A 26 -0.61 17.20 -12.89
N ILE A 27 -1.03 16.69 -11.72
CA ILE A 27 -0.43 17.07 -10.44
C ILE A 27 1.03 16.63 -10.40
N LEU A 28 1.31 15.41 -10.89
CA LEU A 28 2.66 14.85 -10.90
C LEU A 28 3.57 15.53 -11.93
N GLU A 29 3.07 15.76 -13.13
CA GLU A 29 3.81 16.43 -14.21
C GLU A 29 4.19 17.86 -13.82
N ASN A 30 3.30 18.55 -13.11
CA ASN A 30 3.46 19.94 -12.71
C ASN A 30 3.91 20.12 -11.25
N CYS A 31 4.35 19.08 -10.56
CA CYS A 31 4.62 19.10 -9.11
C CYS A 31 5.70 20.09 -8.66
N LYS A 32 6.53 20.60 -9.58
CA LYS A 32 7.55 21.63 -9.32
C LYS A 32 7.09 23.06 -9.61
N LEU A 33 5.89 23.24 -10.18
CA LEU A 33 5.36 24.58 -10.46
C LEU A 33 4.83 25.23 -9.18
N PRO A 34 5.02 26.55 -8.98
CA PRO A 34 4.62 27.25 -7.75
C PRO A 34 3.13 27.16 -7.39
N HIS A 35 2.26 26.91 -8.37
CA HIS A 35 0.80 26.86 -8.19
C HIS A 35 0.24 25.44 -8.05
N THR A 36 1.08 24.40 -8.19
CA THR A 36 0.65 23.02 -8.05
C THR A 36 0.76 22.59 -6.59
N ASN A 37 -0.36 22.20 -5.99
CA ASN A 37 -0.38 21.70 -4.62
C ASN A 37 -0.09 20.18 -4.57
N ALA A 38 1.12 19.76 -4.95
CA ALA A 38 1.50 18.35 -4.96
C ALA A 38 1.58 17.72 -3.56
N GLU A 39 1.73 18.52 -2.50
CA GLU A 39 1.72 18.07 -1.10
C GLU A 39 0.40 17.41 -0.70
N VAL A 40 -0.71 17.73 -1.40
CA VAL A 40 -1.99 17.06 -1.19
C VAL A 40 -1.90 15.54 -1.38
N LEU A 41 -0.95 15.07 -2.20
CA LEU A 41 -0.72 13.66 -2.48
C LEU A 41 -0.22 12.91 -1.23
N TYR A 42 0.43 13.59 -0.29
CA TYR A 42 0.76 13.03 1.02
C TYR A 42 -0.50 12.50 1.71
N ALA A 43 -1.51 13.36 1.85
CA ALA A 43 -2.74 13.01 2.52
C ALA A 43 -3.55 11.98 1.71
N ALA A 44 -3.49 12.07 0.39
CA ALA A 44 -4.16 11.12 -0.49
C ALA A 44 -3.61 9.71 -0.35
N ALA A 45 -2.29 9.54 -0.42
CA ALA A 45 -1.64 8.25 -0.24
C ALA A 45 -1.90 7.68 1.16
N TRP A 46 -1.74 8.50 2.21
CA TRP A 46 -1.96 8.06 3.58
C TRP A 46 -3.39 7.54 3.81
N ILE A 47 -4.41 8.29 3.39
CA ILE A 47 -5.83 7.89 3.54
C ILE A 47 -6.11 6.61 2.76
N THR A 48 -5.57 6.53 1.54
CA THR A 48 -5.75 5.39 0.65
C THR A 48 -5.13 4.12 1.23
N GLY A 49 -3.93 4.22 1.81
CA GLY A 49 -3.26 3.10 2.47
C GLY A 49 -3.93 2.67 3.77
N GLU A 50 -4.29 3.63 4.62
CA GLU A 50 -4.91 3.37 5.93
C GLU A 50 -6.29 2.72 5.79
N TYR A 51 -7.09 3.20 4.84
CA TYR A 51 -8.47 2.76 4.63
C TYR A 51 -8.62 1.99 3.31
N CYS A 52 -7.59 1.22 2.94
CA CYS A 52 -7.55 0.43 1.71
C CYS A 52 -8.68 -0.61 1.61
N SER A 53 -9.36 -0.94 2.71
CA SER A 53 -10.57 -1.77 2.71
C SER A 53 -11.77 -1.17 1.97
N TYR A 54 -11.74 0.13 1.65
CA TYR A 54 -12.74 0.80 0.82
C TYR A 54 -12.33 0.94 -0.65
N LEU A 55 -11.16 0.41 -1.05
CA LEU A 55 -10.72 0.44 -2.44
C LEU A 55 -11.53 -0.55 -3.28
N GLU A 56 -12.01 -0.09 -4.44
CA GLU A 56 -12.65 -0.94 -5.44
C GLU A 56 -11.58 -1.81 -6.15
N ASN A 57 -10.39 -1.27 -6.41
CA ASN A 57 -9.26 -1.96 -7.02
C ASN A 57 -7.93 -1.65 -6.31
N PRO A 58 -7.48 -2.50 -5.37
CA PRO A 58 -6.22 -2.32 -4.65
C PRO A 58 -4.96 -2.32 -5.54
N LEU A 59 -4.95 -3.12 -6.61
CA LEU A 59 -3.81 -3.22 -7.54
C LEU A 59 -3.59 -1.90 -8.26
N GLU A 60 -4.66 -1.34 -8.83
CA GLU A 60 -4.65 -0.04 -9.50
C GLU A 60 -4.20 1.08 -8.55
N ALA A 61 -4.70 1.07 -7.30
CA ALA A 61 -4.27 2.05 -6.30
C ALA A 61 -2.76 2.00 -6.03
N MET A 62 -2.16 0.81 -5.95
CA MET A 62 -0.72 0.67 -5.82
C MET A 62 0.02 1.16 -7.07
N GLU A 63 -0.51 0.92 -8.28
CA GLU A 63 0.09 1.41 -9.53
C GLU A 63 0.23 2.93 -9.57
N TYR A 64 -0.75 3.68 -9.06
CA TYR A 64 -0.67 5.14 -8.93
C TYR A 64 0.46 5.60 -7.99
N LEU A 65 0.84 4.79 -7.01
CA LEU A 65 1.92 5.10 -6.05
C LEU A 65 3.32 4.77 -6.57
N VAL A 66 3.43 4.05 -7.69
CA VAL A 66 4.70 3.66 -8.33
C VAL A 66 4.79 4.12 -9.79
N GLN A 67 3.93 5.04 -10.20
CA GLN A 67 3.90 5.55 -11.56
C GLN A 67 5.15 6.40 -11.89
N PRO A 68 5.56 6.51 -13.17
CA PRO A 68 6.72 7.32 -13.55
C PRO A 68 6.61 8.77 -13.06
N GLY A 69 7.70 9.33 -12.52
CA GLY A 69 7.76 10.72 -12.07
C GLY A 69 7.52 10.93 -10.57
N ILE A 70 7.07 9.91 -9.83
CA ILE A 70 6.90 9.94 -8.36
C ILE A 70 8.16 10.36 -7.59
N THR A 71 9.36 10.10 -8.12
CA THR A 71 10.64 10.55 -7.53
C THR A 71 10.84 12.08 -7.61
N LYS A 72 10.01 12.80 -8.37
CA LYS A 72 10.01 14.27 -8.41
C LYS A 72 9.26 14.88 -7.22
N LEU A 73 8.38 14.12 -6.56
CA LEU A 73 7.65 14.59 -5.39
C LEU A 73 8.60 14.89 -4.23
N SER A 74 8.13 15.61 -3.22
CA SER A 74 8.89 15.84 -2.00
C SER A 74 9.14 14.54 -1.24
N HIS A 75 10.25 14.45 -0.49
CA HIS A 75 10.66 13.20 0.18
C HIS A 75 9.61 12.70 1.19
N ASN A 76 8.90 13.60 1.87
CA ASN A 76 7.79 13.25 2.78
C ASN A 76 6.63 12.58 2.03
N VAL A 77 6.29 13.03 0.81
CA VAL A 77 5.27 12.37 -0.01
C VAL A 77 5.77 10.99 -0.46
N GLN A 78 7.02 10.88 -0.92
CA GLN A 78 7.63 9.60 -1.33
C GLN A 78 7.64 8.58 -0.18
N ALA A 79 8.03 8.98 1.02
CA ALA A 79 8.04 8.11 2.20
C ALA A 79 6.65 7.55 2.53
N VAL A 80 5.60 8.38 2.42
CA VAL A 80 4.21 7.94 2.63
C VAL A 80 3.71 7.06 1.50
N TYR A 81 4.10 7.32 0.25
CA TYR A 81 3.79 6.44 -0.88
C TYR A 81 4.33 5.04 -0.62
N ILE A 82 5.61 4.92 -0.28
CA ILE A 82 6.26 3.63 0.03
C ILE A 82 5.51 2.88 1.14
N HIS A 83 5.19 3.56 2.23
CA HIS A 83 4.48 2.95 3.34
C HIS A 83 3.04 2.53 2.96
N SER A 84 2.35 3.34 2.16
CA SER A 84 0.98 3.08 1.73
C SER A 84 0.91 1.91 0.75
N ILE A 85 1.91 1.74 -0.13
CA ILE A 85 2.04 0.56 -1.00
C ILE A 85 2.02 -0.72 -0.16
N LEU A 86 2.82 -0.78 0.91
CA LEU A 86 2.90 -1.98 1.74
C LEU A 86 1.58 -2.27 2.49
N LYS A 87 0.88 -1.23 2.97
CA LYS A 87 -0.45 -1.40 3.58
C LYS A 87 -1.48 -1.97 2.61
N ILE A 88 -1.57 -1.38 1.40
CA ILE A 88 -2.52 -1.83 0.37
C ILE A 88 -2.16 -3.24 -0.08
N TYR A 89 -0.87 -3.53 -0.25
CA TYR A 89 -0.37 -4.85 -0.59
C TYR A 89 -0.75 -5.89 0.47
N ALA A 90 -0.54 -5.60 1.76
CA ALA A 90 -0.88 -6.51 2.86
C ALA A 90 -2.38 -6.84 2.85
N TYR A 91 -3.24 -5.83 2.70
CA TYR A 91 -4.69 -6.00 2.60
C TYR A 91 -5.09 -6.86 1.40
N TRP A 92 -4.53 -6.58 0.22
CA TRP A 92 -4.82 -7.32 -0.99
C TRP A 92 -4.34 -8.78 -0.92
N ALA A 93 -3.11 -9.01 -0.45
CA ALA A 93 -2.53 -10.34 -0.29
C ALA A 93 -3.36 -11.18 0.72
N ASN A 94 -3.79 -10.57 1.82
CA ASN A 94 -4.69 -11.22 2.78
C ASN A 94 -6.05 -11.56 2.14
N ASN A 95 -6.60 -10.70 1.29
CA ASN A 95 -7.85 -11.02 0.57
C ASN A 95 -7.69 -12.21 -0.38
N LEU A 96 -6.56 -12.30 -1.11
CA LEU A 96 -6.26 -13.48 -1.94
C LEU A 96 -6.19 -14.76 -1.12
N SER A 97 -5.75 -14.68 0.15
CA SER A 97 -5.60 -15.85 1.02
C SER A 97 -6.93 -16.56 1.35
N TYR A 98 -8.08 -15.88 1.25
CA TYR A 98 -9.39 -16.47 1.53
C TYR A 98 -9.83 -17.49 0.47
N ASN A 99 -9.37 -17.35 -0.78
CA ASN A 99 -9.64 -18.25 -1.89
C ASN A 99 -8.33 -18.75 -2.50
N TRP A 100 -7.43 -19.24 -1.65
CA TRP A 100 -6.09 -19.61 -2.04
C TRP A 100 -6.06 -20.80 -3.02
N ASN A 101 -5.46 -20.57 -4.19
CA ASN A 101 -5.22 -21.57 -5.23
C ASN A 101 -3.95 -21.21 -6.01
N ASP A 102 -3.59 -22.01 -7.02
CA ASP A 102 -2.37 -21.77 -7.81
C ASP A 102 -2.41 -20.45 -8.59
N ASP A 103 -3.58 -20.01 -9.04
CA ASP A 103 -3.74 -18.73 -9.75
C ASP A 103 -3.48 -17.55 -8.80
N ALA A 104 -4.07 -17.56 -7.60
CA ALA A 104 -3.85 -16.56 -6.56
C ALA A 104 -2.37 -16.52 -6.14
N LYS A 105 -1.74 -17.69 -6.03
CA LYS A 105 -0.31 -17.81 -5.74
C LYS A 105 0.54 -17.16 -6.84
N GLN A 106 0.27 -17.47 -8.11
CA GLN A 106 0.99 -16.92 -9.25
C GLN A 106 0.78 -15.40 -9.38
N GLU A 107 -0.45 -14.92 -9.18
CA GLU A 107 -0.78 -13.50 -9.18
C GLU A 107 0.00 -12.75 -8.10
N LEU A 108 -0.04 -13.27 -6.86
CA LEU A 108 0.70 -12.70 -5.74
C LEU A 108 2.20 -12.67 -6.02
N ALA A 109 2.80 -13.78 -6.48
CA ALA A 109 4.23 -13.85 -6.77
C ALA A 109 4.64 -12.84 -7.86
N ARG A 110 3.90 -12.79 -8.98
CA ARG A 110 4.18 -11.87 -10.10
C ARG A 110 4.09 -10.41 -9.67
N PHE A 111 3.04 -10.05 -8.94
CA PHE A 111 2.85 -8.67 -8.52
C PHE A 111 3.87 -8.25 -7.45
N THR A 112 4.26 -9.16 -6.57
CA THR A 112 5.33 -8.95 -5.57
C THR A 112 6.66 -8.58 -6.23
N LEU A 113 7.08 -9.32 -7.27
CA LEU A 113 8.29 -8.98 -8.02
C LEU A 113 8.17 -7.62 -8.72
N THR A 114 7.02 -7.37 -9.36
CA THR A 114 6.76 -6.10 -10.04
C THR A 114 6.88 -4.91 -9.09
N LEU A 115 6.29 -4.99 -7.90
CA LEU A 115 6.41 -3.92 -6.89
C LEU A 115 7.83 -3.81 -6.34
N LYS A 116 8.51 -4.93 -6.08
CA LYS A 116 9.91 -4.94 -5.62
C LYS A 116 10.85 -4.24 -6.59
N GLU A 117 10.66 -4.42 -7.89
CA GLU A 117 11.40 -3.72 -8.93
C GLU A 117 11.05 -2.23 -8.96
N LYS A 118 9.76 -1.87 -9.00
CA LYS A 118 9.32 -0.48 -9.08
C LYS A 118 9.72 0.35 -7.86
N VAL A 119 9.71 -0.22 -6.67
CA VAL A 119 10.17 0.46 -5.44
C VAL A 119 11.70 0.58 -5.41
N GLY A 120 12.43 -0.24 -6.18
CA GLY A 120 13.89 -0.16 -6.32
C GLY A 120 14.43 1.22 -6.66
N VAL A 121 13.66 2.05 -7.38
CA VAL A 121 14.07 3.41 -7.74
C VAL A 121 14.32 4.31 -6.51
N PHE A 122 13.65 4.04 -5.40
CA PHE A 122 13.77 4.82 -4.16
C PHE A 122 14.98 4.43 -3.31
N CYS A 123 15.59 3.26 -3.54
CA CYS A 123 16.81 2.86 -2.84
C CYS A 123 18.01 3.78 -3.12
N SER A 124 17.96 4.51 -4.23
CA SER A 124 18.97 5.51 -4.61
C SER A 124 18.58 6.94 -4.22
N CYS A 125 17.50 7.13 -3.44
CA CYS A 125 17.10 8.45 -2.96
C CYS A 125 18.18 9.03 -2.02
N SER A 126 18.39 10.34 -2.08
CA SER A 126 19.32 11.04 -1.17
C SER A 126 18.78 11.19 0.25
N ASP A 127 17.48 11.00 0.43
CA ASP A 127 16.81 11.09 1.71
C ASP A 127 16.85 9.74 2.44
N LEU A 128 17.43 9.73 3.65
CA LEU A 128 17.66 8.49 4.40
C LEU A 128 16.36 7.80 4.81
N GLU A 129 15.30 8.56 5.13
CA GLU A 129 14.00 7.99 5.52
C GLU A 129 13.33 7.30 4.32
N VAL A 130 13.35 7.92 3.14
CA VAL A 130 12.85 7.32 1.90
C VAL A 130 13.65 6.07 1.55
N GLN A 131 14.97 6.16 1.61
CA GLN A 131 15.89 5.08 1.28
C GLN A 131 15.70 3.87 2.21
N GLU A 132 15.66 4.08 3.53
CA GLU A 132 15.47 3.01 4.52
C GLU A 132 14.12 2.30 4.31
N ARG A 133 13.03 3.06 4.14
CA ARG A 133 11.70 2.48 3.84
C ARG A 133 11.70 1.66 2.56
N ALA A 134 12.39 2.13 1.52
CA ALA A 134 12.51 1.42 0.25
C ALA A 134 13.30 0.10 0.38
N TYR A 135 14.36 0.06 1.18
CA TYR A 135 15.07 -1.18 1.47
C TYR A 135 14.19 -2.15 2.28
N ASN A 136 13.56 -1.66 3.34
CA ASN A 136 12.71 -2.49 4.21
C ASN A 136 11.57 -3.16 3.42
N ILE A 137 10.83 -2.41 2.62
CA ILE A 137 9.72 -2.98 1.83
C ILE A 137 10.21 -3.96 0.74
N ARG A 138 11.36 -3.68 0.11
CA ARG A 138 11.94 -4.61 -0.88
C ARG A 138 12.34 -5.93 -0.25
N GLU A 139 12.85 -5.89 0.98
CA GLU A 139 13.22 -7.09 1.70
C GLU A 139 12.00 -7.87 2.17
N ILE A 140 10.95 -7.19 2.64
CA ILE A 140 9.66 -7.83 2.90
C ILE A 140 9.13 -8.53 1.63
N PHE A 141 9.21 -7.89 0.46
CA PHE A 141 8.85 -8.54 -0.81
C PHE A 141 9.76 -9.71 -1.17
N SER A 142 11.08 -9.66 -0.87
CA SER A 142 11.97 -10.83 -1.01
C SER A 142 11.47 -12.00 -0.17
N ILE A 143 11.23 -11.76 1.12
CA ILE A 143 10.78 -12.78 2.08
C ILE A 143 9.47 -13.40 1.63
N ILE A 144 8.49 -12.59 1.23
CA ILE A 144 7.19 -13.09 0.78
C ILE A 144 7.35 -13.90 -0.51
N HIS A 145 8.11 -13.40 -1.48
CA HIS A 145 8.34 -14.11 -2.73
C HIS A 145 9.02 -15.46 -2.51
N GLU A 146 10.05 -15.52 -1.65
CA GLU A 146 10.74 -16.76 -1.28
C GLU A 146 9.77 -17.76 -0.63
N ASN A 147 8.90 -17.31 0.27
CA ASN A 147 7.87 -18.15 0.89
C ASN A 147 6.82 -18.67 -0.11
N LEU A 148 6.61 -17.98 -1.24
CA LEU A 148 5.72 -18.44 -2.31
C LEU A 148 6.41 -19.47 -3.21
N THR A 149 7.67 -19.25 -3.57
CA THR A 149 8.36 -20.07 -4.57
C THR A 149 9.12 -21.25 -3.99
N SER A 150 9.44 -21.22 -2.70
CA SER A 150 10.15 -22.33 -2.05
C SER A 150 9.24 -23.56 -2.01
N ALA A 151 9.76 -24.70 -2.47
CA ALA A 151 9.02 -25.96 -2.40
C ALA A 151 8.76 -26.32 -0.93
N PRO A 152 7.55 -26.79 -0.57
CA PRO A 152 7.26 -27.20 0.79
C PRO A 152 8.18 -28.37 1.15
N GLN A 153 9.21 -28.12 1.96
CA GLN A 153 10.06 -29.19 2.48
C GLN A 153 9.24 -30.03 3.45
N ASN A 154 8.82 -31.21 3.00
CA ASN A 154 8.23 -32.30 3.80
C ASN A 154 6.94 -32.01 4.60
N ASN A 155 6.31 -30.84 4.44
CA ASN A 155 5.09 -30.51 5.19
C ASN A 155 3.83 -30.61 4.31
N TYR A 156 3.37 -31.85 4.08
CA TYR A 156 2.15 -32.13 3.33
C TYR A 156 0.89 -31.43 3.90
N LEU A 157 0.90 -31.05 5.18
CA LEU A 157 -0.20 -30.32 5.83
C LEU A 157 -0.30 -28.84 5.43
N ALA A 158 0.75 -28.29 4.79
CA ALA A 158 0.81 -26.94 4.25
C ALA A 158 0.48 -26.88 2.75
N LEU A 159 0.30 -28.02 2.08
CA LEU A 159 -0.11 -28.06 0.68
C LEU A 159 -1.48 -27.39 0.52
N GLY A 160 -1.57 -26.48 -0.46
CA GLY A 160 -2.80 -25.76 -0.76
C GLY A 160 -3.21 -24.70 0.26
N LYS A 161 -2.33 -24.31 1.19
CA LYS A 161 -2.57 -23.20 2.13
C LYS A 161 -1.71 -21.97 1.80
N PRO A 162 -2.19 -20.75 2.08
CA PRO A 162 -1.39 -19.55 1.94
C PRO A 162 -0.24 -19.56 2.95
N PRO A 163 0.96 -19.05 2.58
CA PRO A 163 2.05 -18.86 3.53
C PRO A 163 1.65 -17.96 4.70
N GLN A 164 2.10 -18.32 5.91
CA GLN A 164 1.75 -17.59 7.15
C GLN A 164 2.15 -16.11 7.09
N VAL A 165 3.26 -15.78 6.41
CA VAL A 165 3.75 -14.41 6.22
C VAL A 165 2.69 -13.44 5.68
N ILE A 166 1.71 -13.93 4.89
CA ILE A 166 0.60 -13.11 4.38
C ILE A 166 -0.29 -12.60 5.52
N SER A 167 -0.61 -13.45 6.49
CA SER A 167 -1.41 -13.06 7.66
C SER A 167 -0.62 -12.21 8.66
N GLU A 168 0.68 -12.44 8.76
CA GLU A 168 1.58 -11.67 9.64
C GLU A 168 1.75 -10.24 9.14
N ILE A 169 1.95 -10.05 7.82
CA ILE A 169 2.06 -8.71 7.24
C ILE A 169 0.74 -7.94 7.33
N GLN A 170 -0.40 -8.61 7.21
CA GLN A 170 -1.71 -8.00 7.45
C GLN A 170 -1.83 -7.51 8.91
N SER A 171 -1.42 -8.35 9.86
CA SER A 171 -1.50 -8.03 11.28
C SER A 171 -0.59 -6.86 11.67
N LEU A 172 0.55 -6.68 10.98
CA LEU A 172 1.46 -5.55 11.20
C LEU A 172 0.76 -4.19 11.06
N PHE A 173 -0.20 -4.06 10.14
CA PHE A 173 -0.85 -2.78 9.84
C PHE A 173 -2.26 -2.64 10.40
N PHE A 174 -3.01 -3.73 10.52
CA PHE A 174 -4.45 -3.66 10.75
C PHE A 174 -4.91 -4.27 12.08
N SER A 175 -3.98 -4.62 12.98
CA SER A 175 -4.33 -5.10 14.34
C SER A 175 -4.90 -4.01 15.25
N TYR A 176 -4.63 -2.74 14.96
CA TYR A 176 -5.04 -1.61 15.80
C TYR A 176 -5.66 -0.51 14.94
N GLU A 177 -6.78 0.06 15.39
CA GLU A 177 -7.44 1.18 14.70
C GLU A 177 -6.99 2.53 15.26
N LEU A 178 -6.62 3.47 14.38
CA LEU A 178 -6.24 4.83 14.78
C LEU A 178 -7.45 5.68 15.19
N ASN A 179 -7.49 6.07 16.47
CA ASN A 179 -8.30 7.17 17.07
C ASN A 179 -9.68 7.48 16.45
N PRO A 180 -10.62 6.51 16.34
CA PRO A 180 -11.98 6.79 15.89
C PRO A 180 -12.74 7.62 16.95
N VAL A 181 -13.51 8.66 16.56
CA VAL A 181 -14.43 9.29 17.53
C VAL A 181 -15.52 8.28 17.93
N ALA A 182 -15.94 8.35 19.19
CA ALA A 182 -16.99 7.49 19.73
C ALA A 182 -18.26 7.55 18.85
N PRO A 183 -18.95 6.43 18.58
CA PRO A 183 -20.13 6.39 17.71
C PRO A 183 -21.24 7.36 18.09
N LYS A 184 -21.36 7.70 19.38
CA LYS A 184 -22.34 8.68 19.89
C LYS A 184 -22.08 10.11 19.41
N ALA A 185 -20.82 10.46 19.12
CA ALA A 185 -20.44 11.78 18.61
C ALA A 185 -20.59 11.91 17.08
N GLN A 186 -20.75 10.78 16.36
CA GLN A 186 -20.87 10.75 14.89
C GLN A 186 -22.33 10.90 14.39
N LYS A 187 -23.32 10.80 15.28
CA LYS A 187 -24.76 10.85 14.95
C LYS A 187 -25.41 12.23 15.19
N LYS A 188 -24.62 13.27 15.44
CA LYS A 188 -25.12 14.65 15.64
C LYS A 188 -25.06 15.45 14.35
#